data_AF-A0A969REQ6-F1
#
_entry.id   AF-A0A969REQ6-F1
#
_cell.length_a   1.000
_cell.length_b   1.000
_cell.length_c   1.000
_cell.angle_alpha   90.00
_cell.angle_beta   90.00
_cell.angle_gamma   90.00
#
_symmetry.space_group_name_H-M   'P 1'
#
loop_
_entity.id
_entity.type
_entity.pdbx_description
1 polymer ?
#
loop_
_entity_poly.entity_id
_entity_poly.type
_entity_poly.pdbx_seq_one_letter_code
_entity_poly.pdbx_strand_id
1 'polypeptide(L)' 'MRILLVEDEPGLGTAVQRILSREKYVVDWV' A
#
# COMPACT_ATOMS: atom_id res chain seq x y z
N MET A 1 11.92 4.51 -0.50
CA MET A 1 11.54 4.21 0.89
C MET A 1 10.52 3.06 0.86
N ARG A 2 10.57 2.15 1.83
CA ARG A 2 9.74 0.93 1.85
C ARG A 2 8.70 1.03 2.96
N ILE A 3 7.46 0.68 2.66
CA ILE A 3 6.30 0.77 3.56
C ILE A 3 5.68 -0.62 3.68
N LEU A 4 5.42 -1.05 4.91
CA LEU A 4 4.57 -2.20 5.18
C LEU A 4 3.15 -1.69 5.40
N LEU A 5 2.24 -2.09 4.53
CA LEU A 5 0.81 -1.83 4.64
C LEU A 5 0.18 -3.05 5.33
N VAL A 6 -0.52 -2.83 6.43
CA VAL A 6 -1.25 -3.87 7.17
C VAL A 6 -2.72 -3.45 7.16
N GLU A 7 -3.51 -4.10 6.33
CA GLU A 7 -4.94 -3.77 6.16
C GLU A 7 -5.74 -5.06 5.98
N ASP A 8 -6.80 -5.22 6.76
CA ASP A 8 -7.70 -6.38 6.74
C ASP A 8 -8.79 -6.26 5.67
N GLU A 9 -9.09 -5.03 5.22
CA GLU A 9 -10.05 -4.78 4.15
C GLU A 9 -9.36 -4.58 2.78
N PRO A 10 -9.56 -5.48 1.80
CA PRO A 10 -8.81 -5.45 0.54
C PRO A 10 -9.03 -4.22 -0.35
N GLY A 11 -10.20 -3.59 -0.28
CA GLY A 11 -10.54 -2.44 -1.08
C GLY A 11 -9.74 -1.21 -0.64
N LEU A 12 -9.71 -0.96 0.67
CA LEU A 12 -8.89 0.08 1.28
C LEU A 12 -7.40 -0.17 1.04
N GLY A 13 -6.92 -1.40 1.27
CA GLY A 13 -5.53 -1.78 1.02
C GLY A 13 -5.09 -1.47 -0.42
N THR A 14 -5.92 -1.81 -1.40
CA THR A 14 -5.65 -1.54 -2.82
C THR A 14 -5.64 -0.03 -3.13
N ALA A 15 -6.57 0.74 -2.56
CA ALA A 15 -6.63 2.18 -2.75
C ALA A 15 -5.37 2.88 -2.22
N VAL A 16 -4.92 2.50 -1.02
CA VAL A 16 -3.71 3.03 -0.38
C VAL A 16 -2.46 2.61 -1.14
N GLN A 17 -2.33 1.32 -1.50
CA GLN A 17 -1.20 0.82 -2.29
C GLN A 17 -1.04 1.57 -3.61
N ARG A 18 -2.16 1.89 -4.30
CA ARG A 18 -2.15 2.64 -5.56
C ARG A 18 -1.61 4.06 -5.40
N ILE A 19 -1.96 4.74 -4.31
CA ILE A 19 -1.45 6.09 -4.00
C ILE A 19 0.05 6.02 -3.71
N LEU A 20 0.46 5.10 -2.82
CA LEU A 20 1.86 4.97 -2.41
C LEU A 20 2.78 4.55 -3.57
N SER A 21 2.28 3.73 -4.49
CA SER A 21 3.02 3.35 -5.70
C SER A 21 3.30 4.54 -6.63
N ARG A 22 2.38 5.53 -6.71
CA ARG A 22 2.56 6.76 -7.49
C ARG A 22 3.65 7.66 -6.90
N GLU A 23 3.73 7.68 -5.58
CA GLU A 23 4.77 8.39 -4.82
C GLU A 23 6.13 7.64 -4.82
N LYS A 24 6.25 6.58 -5.63
CA LYS A 24 7.47 5.76 -5.78
C LYS A 24 7.90 5.06 -4.48
N TYR A 25 6.94 4.77 -3.60
CA TYR A 25 7.18 3.88 -2.47
C TYR A 25 7.11 2.42 -2.92
N VAL A 26 7.95 1.58 -2.32
CA VAL A 26 7.83 0.12 -2.41
C VAL A 26 6.91 -0.31 -1.28
N VAL A 27 5.79 -0.94 -1.61
CA VAL A 27 4.77 -1.34 -0.64
C VAL A 27 4.73 -2.85 -0.54
N ASP A 28 5.02 -3.37 0.65
CA ASP A 28 4.66 -4.74 0.99
C ASP A 28 3.29 -4.69 1.67
N TRP A 29 2.33 -5.49 1.21
CA TRP A 29 1.03 -5.62 1.85
C TRP A 29 0.94 -7.01 2.49
N VAL A 30 0.63 -7.04 3.78
CA VAL A 30 0.40 -8.26 4.57
C VAL A 30 -0.99 -8.26 5.17
#